data_AF-A0A834MMT1-F1
#
_entry.id   AF-A0A834MMT1-F1
#
_cell.length_a   1.000
_cell.length_b   1.000
_cell.length_c   1.000
_cell.angle_alpha   90.00
_cell.angle_beta   90.00
_cell.angle_gamma   90.00
#
_symmetry.space_group_name_H-M   'P 1'
#
loop_
_entity.id
_entity.type
_entity.pdbx_description
1 polymer ?
#
loop_
_entity_poly.entity_id
_entity_poly.type
_entity_poly.pdbx_seq_one_letter_code
_entity_poly.pdbx_strand_id
1 'polypeptide(L)'
;MDISIYQIQKYRICFLHLYFVFELYCGIRTLFLIKLNKMIIPVRCFTCGKVIGNKWEAYLGLLQAEYTEGDALDALGLKRYCCRRMLLGHVDLIEKLLNYAPLEK
;
A
#
# COMPACT_ATOMS: atom_id res chain seq x y z
N MET A 1 -4.33 -24.75 12.39
CA MET A 1 -4.64 -23.35 12.80
C MET A 1 -4.83 -22.53 11.53
N ASP A 2 -5.94 -22.80 10.86
CA ASP A 2 -6.13 -22.59 9.41
C ASP A 2 -7.42 -21.82 9.15
N ILE A 3 -7.58 -20.63 9.77
CA ILE A 3 -8.86 -19.88 9.72
C ILE A 3 -8.77 -18.64 8.81
N SER A 4 -7.60 -18.24 8.30
CA SER A 4 -7.47 -16.99 7.54
C SER A 4 -7.60 -17.08 6.01
N ILE A 5 -7.65 -18.28 5.41
CA ILE A 5 -7.68 -18.45 3.93
C ILE A 5 -9.11 -18.55 3.38
N TYR A 6 -10.06 -19.09 4.15
CA TYR A 6 -11.45 -19.28 3.70
C TYR A 6 -12.28 -17.99 3.57
N GLN A 7 -11.89 -16.91 4.28
CA GLN A 7 -12.62 -15.64 4.19
C GLN A 7 -12.25 -14.85 2.91
N ILE A 8 -11.05 -15.01 2.35
CA ILE A 8 -10.58 -14.18 1.22
C ILE A 8 -11.11 -14.66 -0.14
N GLN A 9 -11.36 -15.98 -0.30
CA GLN A 9 -11.87 -16.54 -1.56
C GLN A 9 -13.38 -16.27 -1.79
N LYS A 10 -14.18 -16.08 -0.73
CA LYS A 10 -15.62 -15.80 -0.84
C LYS A 10 -15.91 -14.38 -1.36
N TYR A 11 -15.03 -13.41 -1.11
CA TYR A 11 -15.18 -12.03 -1.58
C TYR A 11 -14.76 -11.80 -3.04
N ARG A 12 -14.16 -12.79 -3.73
CA ARG A 12 -13.67 -12.61 -5.12
C ARG A 12 -14.72 -12.97 -6.19
N ILE A 13 -15.61 -13.94 -5.91
CA ILE A 13 -16.68 -14.36 -6.85
C ILE A 13 -17.93 -13.47 -6.77
N CYS A 14 -18.25 -12.89 -5.60
CA CYS A 14 -19.32 -11.90 -5.48
C CYS A 14 -18.94 -10.51 -6.04
N PHE A 15 -17.65 -10.22 -6.26
CA PHE A 15 -17.18 -8.90 -6.67
C PHE A 15 -17.47 -8.60 -8.15
N LEU A 16 -17.42 -9.61 -9.03
CA LEU A 16 -17.58 -9.40 -10.47
C LEU A 16 -19.03 -9.09 -10.88
N HIS A 17 -20.02 -9.61 -10.15
CA HIS A 17 -21.44 -9.40 -10.45
C HIS A 17 -21.99 -8.07 -9.90
N LEU A 18 -21.23 -7.38 -9.04
CA LEU A 18 -21.61 -6.09 -8.45
C LEU A 18 -21.05 -4.89 -9.23
N TYR A 19 -19.96 -5.08 -9.99
CA TYR A 19 -19.34 -4.02 -10.79
C TYR A 19 -20.22 -3.51 -11.93
N PHE A 20 -21.19 -4.30 -12.40
CA PHE A 20 -22.01 -3.92 -13.56
C PHE A 20 -23.24 -3.06 -13.22
N VAL A 21 -23.70 -3.06 -11.96
CA VAL A 21 -24.92 -2.32 -11.55
C VAL A 21 -24.60 -1.00 -10.85
N PHE A 22 -23.37 -0.82 -10.34
CA PHE A 22 -22.99 0.33 -9.52
C PHE A 22 -22.58 1.58 -10.31
N GLU A 23 -22.33 1.47 -11.63
CA GLU A 23 -21.99 2.61 -12.50
C GLU A 23 -23.18 3.54 -12.84
N LEU A 24 -24.41 3.16 -12.52
CA LEU A 24 -25.61 3.89 -12.98
C LEU A 24 -26.42 4.60 -11.90
N TYR A 25 -26.16 4.37 -10.61
CA TYR A 25 -26.94 4.99 -9.54
C TYR A 25 -26.05 5.53 -8.44
N CYS A 26 -26.22 6.82 -8.16
CA CYS A 26 -25.70 7.56 -7.01
C CYS A 26 -24.31 8.22 -7.21
N GLY A 27 -24.35 9.41 -7.85
CA GLY A 27 -23.83 10.64 -7.25
C GLY A 27 -22.58 10.50 -6.37
N ILE A 28 -21.44 10.45 -7.05
CA ILE A 28 -20.15 11.03 -6.67
C ILE A 28 -20.24 12.01 -5.49
N ARG A 29 -19.52 11.69 -4.40
CA ARG A 29 -18.57 12.58 -3.68
C ARG A 29 -18.61 12.54 -2.15
N THR A 30 -18.60 11.36 -1.51
CA THR A 30 -18.29 11.31 -0.06
C THR A 30 -17.70 9.98 0.40
N LEU A 31 -16.55 9.55 -0.15
CA LEU A 31 -15.65 8.62 0.56
C LEU A 31 -14.23 8.56 -0.03
N PHE A 32 -13.58 9.70 -0.28
CA PHE A 32 -12.15 9.69 -0.67
C PHE A 32 -11.29 10.62 0.22
N LEU A 33 -11.54 10.59 1.53
CA LEU A 33 -10.68 11.26 2.51
C LEU A 33 -10.50 10.38 3.76
N ILE A 34 -9.95 9.18 3.57
CA ILE A 34 -9.08 8.54 4.59
C ILE A 34 -7.64 8.56 4.06
N LYS A 35 -7.24 9.67 3.43
CA LYS A 35 -5.88 9.88 2.96
C LYS A 35 -5.04 10.37 4.12
N LEU A 36 -4.78 9.47 5.07
CA LEU A 36 -3.87 9.73 6.18
C LEU A 36 -2.43 9.57 5.67
N ASN A 37 -1.87 10.74 5.33
CA ASN A 37 -0.46 11.11 5.32
C ASN A 37 0.53 9.95 5.52
N LYS A 38 1.11 9.48 4.42
CA LYS A 38 2.46 8.91 4.46
C LYS A 38 3.33 9.72 3.54
N MET A 39 4.02 10.68 4.13
CA MET A 39 5.15 11.36 3.51
C MET A 39 6.39 10.55 3.83
N ILE A 40 7.15 10.21 2.78
CA ILE A 40 8.44 9.50 2.79
C ILE A 40 8.49 8.20 3.62
N ILE A 41 9.35 7.28 3.23
CA ILE A 41 9.48 6.01 3.95
C ILE A 41 10.18 6.27 5.27
N PRO A 42 9.63 5.80 6.40
CA PRO A 42 10.32 5.92 7.67
C PRO A 42 11.63 5.13 7.62
N VAL A 43 12.73 5.76 8.04
CA VAL A 43 14.07 5.14 8.06
C VAL A 43 14.07 3.84 8.87
N ARG A 44 13.32 3.81 9.99
CA ARG A 44 13.14 2.63 10.85
C ARG A 44 11.65 2.34 11.10
N CYS A 45 11.36 1.07 11.34
CA CYS A 45 10.06 0.58 11.82
C CYS A 45 9.70 1.16 13.20
N PHE A 46 8.54 1.81 13.34
CA PHE A 46 8.09 2.39 14.61
C PHE A 46 7.94 1.37 15.75
N THR A 47 7.57 0.13 15.44
CA THR A 47 7.34 -0.91 16.46
C THR A 47 8.60 -1.70 16.78
N CYS A 48 9.48 -1.91 15.79
CA CYS A 48 10.50 -2.93 15.84
C CYS A 48 11.92 -2.43 15.62
N GLY A 49 12.10 -1.15 15.27
CA GLY A 49 13.40 -0.51 15.11
C GLY A 49 14.25 -1.00 13.93
N LYS A 50 13.78 -2.01 13.17
CA LYS A 50 14.46 -2.51 11.98
C LYS A 50 14.55 -1.41 10.92
N VAL A 51 15.69 -1.32 10.24
CA VAL A 51 15.90 -0.39 9.13
C VAL A 51 15.05 -0.81 7.92
N ILE A 52 14.23 0.12 7.41
CA ILE A 52 13.29 -0.10 6.28
C ILE A 52 13.59 0.83 5.11
N GLY A 53 14.15 2.03 5.34
CA GLY A 53 14.40 3.01 4.27
C GLY A 53 15.15 2.44 3.06
N ASN A 54 16.15 1.59 3.29
CA ASN A 54 17.00 1.03 2.22
C ASN A 54 16.31 -0.04 1.36
N LYS A 55 15.07 -0.45 1.69
CA LYS A 55 14.40 -1.60 1.05
C LYS A 55 13.37 -1.23 0.00
N TRP A 56 13.06 0.06 -0.14
CA TRP A 56 12.00 0.51 -1.03
C TRP A 56 12.31 0.28 -2.50
N GLU A 57 13.50 0.69 -2.93
CA GLU A 57 13.92 0.55 -4.32
C GLU A 57 13.97 -0.94 -4.72
N ALA A 58 14.48 -1.78 -3.82
CA ALA A 58 14.48 -3.23 -4.01
C ALA A 58 13.05 -3.80 -4.09
N TYR A 59 12.11 -3.28 -3.31
CA TYR A 59 10.70 -3.68 -3.40
C TYR A 59 10.07 -3.29 -4.75
N LEU A 60 10.33 -2.07 -5.24
CA LEU A 60 9.86 -1.63 -6.56
C LEU A 60 10.46 -2.47 -7.69
N GLY A 61 11.75 -2.81 -7.62
CA GLY A 61 12.40 -3.68 -8.60
C GLY A 61 11.80 -5.09 -8.63
N LEU A 62 11.41 -5.64 -7.47
CA LEU A 62 10.73 -6.94 -7.40
C LEU A 62 9.32 -6.88 -7.99
N LEU A 63 8.58 -5.79 -7.78
CA LEU A 63 7.26 -5.61 -8.38
C LEU A 63 7.33 -5.46 -9.91
N GLN A 64 8.38 -4.78 -10.42
CA GLN A 64 8.63 -4.70 -11.87
C GLN A 64 8.96 -6.07 -12.48
N ALA A 65 9.58 -6.97 -11.70
CA ALA A 65 9.85 -8.34 -12.07
C ALA A 65 8.63 -9.29 -11.89
N GLU A 66 7.41 -8.74 -11.76
CA GLU A 66 6.15 -9.48 -11.64
C GLU A 66 6.03 -10.40 -10.40
N TYR A 67 6.79 -10.14 -9.35
CA TYR A 67 6.61 -10.85 -8.08
C TYR A 67 5.32 -10.41 -7.37
N THR A 68 4.70 -11.35 -6.65
CA THR A 68 3.59 -11.01 -5.76
C THR A 68 4.08 -10.13 -4.60
N GLU A 69 3.24 -9.22 -4.11
CA GLU A 69 3.59 -8.31 -3.02
C GLU A 69 4.02 -9.05 -1.75
N GLY A 70 3.43 -10.21 -1.47
CA GLY A 70 3.79 -11.06 -0.35
C GLY A 70 5.18 -11.65 -0.50
N ASP A 71 5.46 -12.26 -1.66
CA ASP A 71 6.74 -12.92 -1.94
C ASP A 71 7.89 -11.91 -1.99
N ALA A 72 7.63 -10.71 -2.52
CA ALA A 72 8.60 -9.62 -2.53
C ALA A 72 8.99 -9.19 -1.11
N LEU A 73 8.03 -9.11 -0.18
CA LEU A 73 8.30 -8.77 1.22
C LEU A 73 9.07 -9.88 1.95
N ASP A 74 8.82 -11.13 1.58
CA ASP A 74 9.54 -12.29 2.10
C ASP A 74 10.99 -12.35 1.58
N ALA A 75 11.22 -12.05 0.29
CA ALA A 75 12.56 -11.92 -0.30
C ALA A 75 13.40 -10.83 0.38
N LEU A 76 12.77 -9.73 0.81
CA LEU A 76 13.41 -8.65 1.58
C LEU A 76 13.69 -9.01 3.05
N GLY A 77 13.31 -10.21 3.52
CA GLY A 77 13.52 -10.68 4.88
C GLY A 77 12.65 -9.96 5.92
N LEU A 78 11.43 -9.55 5.54
CA LEU A 78 10.46 -8.89 6.43
C LEU A 78 9.39 -9.88 6.90
N LYS A 79 9.73 -10.73 7.88
CA LYS A 79 8.78 -11.72 8.42
C LYS A 79 7.69 -11.13 9.32
N ARG A 80 7.97 -10.03 10.01
CA ARG A 80 7.03 -9.41 10.97
C ARG A 80 6.06 -8.45 10.28
N TYR A 81 4.77 -8.53 10.65
CA TYR A 81 3.71 -7.66 10.13
C TYR A 81 3.98 -6.16 10.33
N CYS A 82 4.65 -5.80 11.44
CA CYS A 82 4.98 -4.41 11.76
C CYS A 82 5.90 -3.76 10.71
N CYS A 83 6.85 -4.51 10.15
CA CYS A 83 7.69 -4.03 9.05
C CYS A 83 6.90 -3.96 7.73
N ARG A 84 6.07 -4.97 7.45
CA ARG A 84 5.29 -5.06 6.20
C ARG A 84 4.33 -3.88 6.05
N ARG A 85 3.66 -3.47 7.14
CA ARG A 85 2.76 -2.31 7.14
C ARG A 85 3.42 -0.99 6.73
N MET A 86 4.73 -0.85 6.95
CA MET A 86 5.45 0.37 6.59
C MET A 86 5.52 0.52 5.07
N LEU A 87 5.90 -0.56 4.36
CA LEU A 87 6.00 -0.60 2.90
C LEU A 87 4.61 -0.63 2.23
N LEU A 88 3.71 -1.53 2.67
CA LEU A 88 2.40 -1.72 2.02
C LEU A 88 1.52 -0.46 2.01
N GLY A 89 1.63 0.38 3.05
CA GLY A 89 0.85 1.60 3.10
C GLY A 89 1.61 2.84 2.64
N HIS A 90 2.88 2.73 2.22
CA HIS A 90 3.65 3.88 1.79
C HIS A 90 3.07 4.49 0.51
N VAL A 91 3.01 5.83 0.45
CA VAL A 91 2.61 6.57 -0.74
C VAL A 91 3.69 7.61 -1.01
N ASP A 92 4.37 7.51 -2.14
CA ASP A 92 5.37 8.52 -2.53
C ASP A 92 4.69 9.82 -2.96
N LEU A 93 4.54 10.73 -2.01
CA LEU A 93 4.02 12.10 -2.24
C LEU A 93 5.14 13.11 -2.53
N ILE A 94 6.41 12.72 -2.45
CA ILE A 94 7.55 13.64 -2.62
C ILE A 94 7.61 14.23 -4.03
N GLU A 95 7.37 13.41 -5.06
CA GLU A 95 7.37 13.83 -6.47
C GLU A 95 6.32 14.90 -6.75
N LYS A 96 5.19 14.83 -6.05
CA LYS A 96 4.11 15.81 -6.18
C LYS A 96 4.43 17.10 -5.45
N LEU A 97 5.14 17.01 -4.33
CA LEU A 97 5.52 18.17 -3.52
C LEU A 97 6.58 19.04 -4.23
N LEU A 98 7.52 18.43 -4.96
CA LEU A 98 8.57 19.13 -5.72
C LEU A 98 8.01 20.07 -6.80
N ASN A 99 6.78 19.81 -7.27
CA ASN A 99 6.15 20.63 -8.30
C ASN A 99 5.50 21.92 -7.74
N TYR A 100 5.45 22.10 -6.42
CA TYR A 100 4.96 23.33 -5.82
C TYR A 100 6.12 24.28 -5.52
N ALA A 101 6.16 25.40 -6.23
CA ALA A 101 7.07 26.50 -5.90
C ALA A 101 6.66 27.11 -4.53
N PRO A 102 7.62 27.42 -3.65
CA PRO A 102 7.32 28.21 -2.46
C PRO A 102 6.80 29.59 -2.89
N LEU A 103 5.67 30.01 -2.33
CA LEU A 103 5.22 31.40 -2.47
C LEU A 103 6.23 32.31 -1.78
N GLU A 104 6.97 33.08 -2.57
CA GLU A 104 7.85 34.14 -2.09
C GLU A 104 6.98 35.20 -1.37
N LYS A 105 7.39 35.57 -0.16
CA LYS A 105 6.80 36.67 0.62
C LYS A 105 7.71 37.89 0.55
#